data_AF-A0A846PK13-F1
#
_entry.id   AF-A0A846PK13-F1
#
_cell.length_a   1.000
_cell.length_b   1.000
_cell.length_c   1.000
_cell.angle_alpha   90.00
_cell.angle_beta   90.00
_cell.angle_gamma   90.00
#
_symmetry.space_group_name_H-M   'P 1'
#
loop_
_entity.id
_entity.type
_entity.pdbx_description
1 polymer ?
#
loop_
_entity_poly.entity_id
_entity_poly.type
_entity_poly.pdbx_seq_one_letter_code
_entity_poly.pdbx_strand_id
1 'polypeptide(L)'
;MEKWVAEIKLRAVRGKPIVSGGRSNKLGKINFDDLVFIPAQIKKRPIDYFRKDIITETIIGKNSKQPLKLSMPILIPAMSFGALSKEAKIALAKASAILGTSTNTGEGGMLPEERENAKILFAQYASGRFGVNEDYIKSADGIEIKIGQGGKPGQGGLLSKDKVTEEIAKVRNISMGEDVHSPPAHPDIFSIDDLKKKVKWLRELTEGKPIIIKLGAGDVENDVKLALKAEPDVIAIDGMEGGTGAAPRIMLDDFGIPTLAAIVKARKVMGHKSKQDLIVGGGINKGADIAKALALGADAVYMAFPLLISMGCIYCKQCNKGKCPMGITTQDPELRKKLNINESAKKVMNFLNACNEEVKMTAAACGKENVHELDKEDLRSLSLRLSQITGVELV
;
A
#
# COMPACT_ATOMS: atom_id res chain seq x y z
N MET A 1 32.20 4.46 13.54
CA MET A 1 31.54 3.50 14.45
C MET A 1 30.57 2.67 13.64
N GLU A 2 30.67 1.35 13.68
CA GLU A 2 29.75 0.48 12.94
C GLU A 2 28.30 0.65 13.46
N LYS A 3 27.33 0.55 12.55
CA LYS A 3 25.92 0.84 12.85
C LYS A 3 25.39 -0.01 14.03
N TRP A 4 25.73 -1.30 14.07
CA TRP A 4 25.26 -2.21 15.11
C TRP A 4 25.82 -1.86 16.50
N VAL A 5 27.06 -1.37 16.58
CA VAL A 5 27.67 -0.89 17.84
C VAL A 5 26.91 0.32 18.38
N ALA A 6 26.60 1.29 17.52
CA ALA A 6 25.82 2.47 17.92
C ALA A 6 24.41 2.08 18.41
N GLU A 7 23.80 1.08 17.77
CA GLU A 7 22.50 0.56 18.19
C GLU A 7 22.55 -0.18 19.54
N ILE A 8 23.59 -0.98 19.82
CA ILE A 8 23.78 -1.62 21.13
C ILE A 8 23.91 -0.56 22.21
N LYS A 9 24.76 0.45 22.01
CA LYS A 9 24.92 1.57 22.95
C LYS A 9 23.60 2.28 23.19
N LEU A 10 22.82 2.53 22.14
CA LEU A 10 21.52 3.17 22.25
C LEU A 10 20.52 2.31 23.06
N ARG A 11 20.50 0.99 22.85
CA ARG A 11 19.66 0.05 23.63
C ARG A 11 20.10 0.00 25.08
N ALA A 12 21.41 -0.08 25.34
CA ALA A 12 21.97 -0.11 26.70
C ALA A 12 21.62 1.15 27.51
N VAL A 13 21.67 2.33 26.89
CA VAL A 13 21.32 3.60 27.55
C VAL A 13 19.81 3.73 27.76
N ARG A 14 18.97 3.27 26.82
CA ARG A 14 17.52 3.53 26.87
C ARG A 14 16.69 2.43 27.51
N GLY A 15 17.17 1.19 27.55
CA GLY A 15 16.39 0.02 27.97
C GLY A 15 15.16 -0.26 27.08
N LYS A 16 15.09 0.32 25.88
CA LYS A 16 13.92 0.25 24.98
C LYS A 16 14.31 -0.13 23.55
N PRO A 17 13.41 -0.79 22.78
CA PRO A 17 13.61 -1.02 21.36
C PRO A 17 13.83 0.27 20.58
N ILE A 18 14.64 0.21 19.52
CA ILE A 18 14.85 1.34 18.62
C ILE A 18 13.64 1.47 17.69
N VAL A 19 12.97 2.62 17.73
CA VAL A 19 11.87 2.96 16.82
C VAL A 19 12.40 3.75 15.62
N SER A 20 11.91 3.43 14.43
CA SER A 20 12.30 4.06 13.17
C SER A 20 11.07 4.28 12.29
N GLY A 21 11.13 5.31 11.43
CA GLY A 21 10.33 5.34 10.21
C GLY A 21 11.10 4.68 9.06
N GLY A 22 10.41 4.37 7.97
CA GLY A 22 11.02 3.81 6.76
C GLY A 22 10.46 2.44 6.36
N ARG A 23 11.32 1.65 5.72
CA ARG A 23 11.09 0.26 5.28
C ARG A 23 12.20 -0.64 5.82
N SER A 24 12.01 -1.95 5.69
CA SER A 24 13.00 -2.99 6.01
C SER A 24 14.39 -2.67 5.46
N ASN A 25 15.45 -2.98 6.19
CA ASN A 25 16.83 -2.99 5.67
C ASN A 25 17.14 -4.29 4.90
N LYS A 26 16.25 -5.28 4.94
CA LYS A 26 16.37 -6.53 4.18
C LYS A 26 15.71 -6.45 2.79
N LEU A 27 15.32 -5.25 2.37
CA LEU A 27 14.89 -4.94 0.99
C LEU A 27 15.91 -5.54 0.00
N GLY A 28 15.41 -6.23 -1.02
CA GLY A 28 16.24 -6.75 -2.11
C GLY A 28 16.78 -8.18 -1.91
N LYS A 29 16.58 -8.81 -0.75
CA LYS A 29 17.01 -10.22 -0.57
C LYS A 29 16.20 -11.21 -1.41
N ILE A 30 14.91 -10.95 -1.59
CA ILE A 30 13.98 -11.63 -2.50
C ILE A 30 13.16 -10.49 -3.10
N ASN A 31 13.41 -10.14 -4.36
CA ASN A 31 12.75 -9.03 -5.03
C ASN A 31 12.43 -9.43 -6.48
N PHE A 32 11.89 -8.48 -7.22
CA PHE A 32 11.52 -8.67 -8.62
C PHE A 32 12.71 -8.63 -9.59
N ASP A 33 13.94 -8.32 -9.15
CA ASP A 33 15.04 -7.98 -10.05
C ASP A 33 15.56 -9.20 -10.84
N ASP A 34 15.56 -10.41 -10.27
CA ASP A 34 15.94 -11.63 -10.99
C ASP A 34 14.78 -12.23 -11.83
N LEU A 35 13.70 -11.49 -12.04
CA LEU A 35 12.68 -11.83 -13.03
C LEU A 35 12.87 -10.95 -14.26
N VAL A 36 12.83 -11.53 -15.45
CA VAL A 36 12.91 -10.81 -16.72
C VAL A 36 11.71 -11.16 -17.60
N PHE A 37 11.34 -10.22 -18.48
CA PHE A 37 10.27 -10.44 -19.44
C PHE A 37 10.81 -11.13 -20.70
N ILE A 38 9.98 -11.98 -21.30
CA ILE A 38 10.23 -12.60 -22.60
C ILE A 38 9.57 -11.74 -23.67
N PRO A 39 10.34 -11.10 -24.56
CA PRO A 39 9.76 -10.31 -25.62
C PRO A 39 9.06 -11.21 -26.65
N ALA A 40 7.91 -10.75 -27.13
CA ALA A 40 7.20 -11.30 -28.26
C ALA A 40 8.05 -11.14 -29.55
N GLN A 41 8.10 -12.19 -30.37
CA GLN A 41 8.86 -12.27 -31.63
C GLN A 41 8.04 -13.00 -32.73
N ILE A 42 8.44 -14.22 -33.11
CA ILE A 42 7.75 -15.00 -34.16
C ILE A 42 6.51 -15.72 -33.61
N LYS A 43 6.62 -16.36 -32.42
CA LYS A 43 5.51 -17.11 -31.79
C LYS A 43 4.28 -16.22 -31.53
N LYS A 44 4.55 -14.97 -31.17
CA LYS A 44 3.57 -13.92 -30.89
C LYS A 44 4.21 -12.62 -31.33
N ARG A 45 3.50 -11.79 -32.09
CA ARG A 45 4.04 -10.49 -32.54
C ARG A 45 3.96 -9.47 -31.41
N PRO A 46 4.98 -8.60 -31.23
CA PRO A 46 4.86 -7.47 -30.32
C PRO A 46 3.80 -6.48 -30.83
N ILE A 47 3.24 -5.72 -29.91
CA ILE A 47 2.34 -4.61 -30.23
C ILE A 47 3.15 -3.33 -30.41
N ASP A 48 2.83 -2.53 -31.42
CA ASP A 48 3.40 -1.20 -31.60
C ASP A 48 2.84 -0.23 -30.55
N TYR A 49 3.55 -0.11 -29.44
CA TYR A 49 3.23 0.77 -28.32
C TYR A 49 3.10 2.24 -28.72
N PHE A 50 3.76 2.70 -29.78
CA PHE A 50 3.67 4.09 -30.23
C PHE A 50 2.41 4.38 -31.07
N ARG A 51 1.74 3.33 -31.55
CA ARG A 51 0.55 3.45 -32.42
C ARG A 51 -0.73 2.87 -31.82
N LYS A 52 -0.62 1.95 -30.86
CA LYS A 52 -1.77 1.35 -30.17
C LYS A 52 -1.82 1.78 -28.72
N ASP A 53 -3.02 2.12 -28.28
CA ASP A 53 -3.29 2.37 -26.87
C ASP A 53 -3.35 1.05 -26.10
N ILE A 54 -2.45 0.89 -25.14
CA ILE A 54 -2.43 -0.28 -24.24
C ILE A 54 -3.36 -0.03 -23.05
N ILE A 55 -4.29 -0.96 -22.84
CA ILE A 55 -5.31 -0.89 -21.81
C ILE A 55 -4.66 -1.10 -20.44
N THR A 56 -4.77 -0.07 -19.59
CA THR A 56 -4.32 -0.07 -18.18
C THR A 56 -5.48 0.08 -17.19
N GLU A 57 -6.69 0.28 -17.71
CA GLU A 57 -7.89 0.41 -16.91
C GLU A 57 -8.06 -0.78 -15.98
N THR A 58 -8.36 -0.48 -14.72
CA THR A 58 -8.44 -1.48 -13.65
C THR A 58 -9.73 -1.27 -12.88
N ILE A 59 -10.50 -2.34 -12.71
CA ILE A 59 -11.75 -2.32 -11.93
C ILE A 59 -11.47 -2.94 -10.57
N ILE A 60 -11.77 -2.21 -9.50
CA ILE A 60 -11.62 -2.66 -8.12
C ILE A 60 -13.00 -2.92 -7.51
N GLY A 61 -13.14 -4.08 -6.88
CA GLY A 61 -14.40 -4.54 -6.31
C GLY A 61 -15.41 -4.85 -7.41
N LYS A 62 -14.98 -5.60 -8.43
CA LYS A 62 -15.77 -5.90 -9.65
C LYS A 62 -17.15 -6.53 -9.38
N ASN A 63 -17.33 -7.16 -8.23
CA ASN A 63 -18.58 -7.80 -7.81
C ASN A 63 -19.38 -6.99 -6.78
N SER A 64 -18.89 -5.80 -6.40
CA SER A 64 -19.63 -4.87 -5.54
C SER A 64 -20.76 -4.20 -6.33
N LYS A 65 -21.69 -3.53 -5.64
CA LYS A 65 -22.75 -2.76 -6.33
C LYS A 65 -22.21 -1.48 -6.96
N GLN A 66 -21.07 -0.98 -6.49
CA GLN A 66 -20.45 0.26 -6.92
C GLN A 66 -18.97 0.02 -7.25
N PRO A 67 -18.65 -0.76 -8.31
CA PRO A 67 -17.27 -1.05 -8.67
C PRO A 67 -16.51 0.24 -9.04
N LEU A 68 -15.24 0.32 -8.63
CA LEU A 68 -14.42 1.50 -8.82
C LEU A 68 -13.52 1.32 -10.05
N LYS A 69 -13.70 2.20 -11.04
CA LYS A 69 -12.90 2.21 -12.26
C LYS A 69 -11.70 3.15 -12.11
N LEU A 70 -10.50 2.59 -12.23
CA LEU A 70 -9.22 3.29 -12.18
C LEU A 70 -8.59 3.32 -13.57
N SER A 71 -7.85 4.38 -13.89
CA SER A 71 -7.14 4.52 -15.16
C SER A 71 -5.89 3.63 -15.29
N MET A 72 -5.39 3.12 -14.17
CA MET A 72 -4.13 2.37 -14.08
C MET A 72 -4.21 1.33 -12.95
N PRO A 73 -3.37 0.27 -12.98
CA PRO A 73 -3.35 -0.77 -11.96
C PRO A 73 -2.57 -0.35 -10.69
N ILE A 74 -2.54 0.95 -10.38
CA ILE A 74 -1.70 1.53 -9.33
C ILE A 74 -2.58 2.36 -8.39
N LEU A 75 -2.61 2.01 -7.11
CA LEU A 75 -3.35 2.71 -6.07
C LEU A 75 -2.39 3.33 -5.04
N ILE A 76 -2.79 4.48 -4.48
CA ILE A 76 -2.09 5.08 -3.33
C ILE A 76 -2.66 4.45 -2.04
N PRO A 77 -1.86 3.68 -1.28
CA PRO A 77 -2.35 2.99 -0.09
C PRO A 77 -2.52 3.94 1.10
N ALA A 78 -3.13 3.41 2.15
CA ALA A 78 -3.29 4.04 3.45
C ALA A 78 -1.97 4.62 4.01
N MET A 79 -1.94 5.94 4.19
CA MET A 79 -0.93 6.66 4.96
C MET A 79 -1.63 7.75 5.78
N SER A 80 -1.65 7.60 7.10
CA SER A 80 -2.50 8.42 7.98
C SER A 80 -2.09 9.90 8.02
N PHE A 81 -3.07 10.80 8.07
CA PHE A 81 -2.84 12.14 8.63
C PHE A 81 -2.32 12.02 10.07
N GLY A 82 -1.26 12.76 10.39
CA GLY A 82 -0.45 12.57 11.60
C GLY A 82 0.87 11.87 11.30
N ALA A 83 0.86 10.74 10.57
CA ALA A 83 2.10 10.19 10.02
C ALA A 83 2.63 11.11 8.91
N LEU A 84 1.77 11.45 7.96
CA LEU A 84 1.99 12.48 6.94
C LEU A 84 1.48 13.84 7.42
N SER A 85 2.07 14.90 6.87
CA SER A 85 1.52 16.26 6.96
C SER A 85 0.24 16.39 6.16
N LYS A 86 -0.55 17.42 6.46
CA LYS A 86 -1.77 17.75 5.71
C LYS A 86 -1.46 18.04 4.24
N GLU A 87 -0.36 18.74 3.98
CA GLU A 87 0.09 19.12 2.65
C GLU A 87 0.39 17.88 1.80
N ALA A 88 1.05 16.87 2.37
CA ALA A 88 1.30 15.60 1.68
C ALA A 88 0.00 14.84 1.39
N LYS A 89 -0.97 14.83 2.33
CA LYS A 89 -2.28 14.21 2.13
C LYS A 89 -3.06 14.86 0.98
N ILE A 90 -3.11 16.19 0.95
CA ILE A 90 -3.77 16.95 -0.12
C ILE A 90 -3.06 16.75 -1.46
N ALA A 91 -1.71 16.74 -1.48
CA ALA A 91 -0.95 16.52 -2.71
C ALA A 91 -1.22 15.14 -3.33
N LEU A 92 -1.30 14.09 -2.50
CA LEU A 92 -1.64 12.73 -2.95
C LEU A 92 -3.09 12.67 -3.49
N ALA A 93 -4.05 13.31 -2.81
CA ALA A 93 -5.44 13.37 -3.25
C ALA A 93 -5.61 14.08 -4.60
N LYS A 94 -4.96 15.24 -4.77
CA LYS A 94 -4.94 15.96 -6.05
C LYS A 94 -4.34 15.12 -7.17
N ALA A 95 -3.19 14.50 -6.91
CA ALA A 95 -2.53 13.65 -7.90
C ALA A 95 -3.40 12.45 -8.29
N SER A 96 -4.01 11.75 -7.32
CA SER A 96 -4.87 10.60 -7.61
C SER A 96 -6.11 11.01 -8.40
N ALA A 97 -6.72 12.14 -8.08
CA ALA A 97 -7.89 12.64 -8.80
C ALA A 97 -7.59 12.97 -10.27
N ILE A 98 -6.49 13.66 -10.54
CA ILE A 98 -6.07 14.01 -11.91
C ILE A 98 -5.73 12.76 -12.72
N LEU A 99 -5.01 11.81 -12.11
CA LEU A 99 -4.66 10.56 -12.77
C LEU A 99 -5.85 9.64 -12.98
N GLY A 100 -6.95 9.81 -12.25
CA GLY A 100 -8.07 8.85 -12.26
C GLY A 100 -7.75 7.56 -11.51
N THR A 101 -6.95 7.64 -10.45
CA THR A 101 -6.74 6.55 -9.49
C THR A 101 -7.29 6.91 -8.10
N SER A 102 -7.00 6.10 -7.09
CA SER A 102 -7.48 6.25 -5.72
C SER A 102 -6.39 6.64 -4.73
N THR A 103 -6.83 7.24 -3.63
CA THR A 103 -6.05 7.46 -2.41
C THR A 103 -6.77 6.87 -1.19
N ASN A 104 -6.13 6.90 -0.03
CA ASN A 104 -6.67 6.31 1.19
C ASN A 104 -6.31 7.14 2.43
N THR A 105 -7.28 7.34 3.32
CA THR A 105 -7.17 8.16 4.54
C THR A 105 -6.04 7.68 5.47
N GLY A 106 -5.86 6.37 5.57
CA GLY A 106 -5.08 5.73 6.61
C GLY A 106 -5.72 5.79 8.00
N GLU A 107 -5.01 5.30 9.02
CA GLU A 107 -5.53 5.14 10.40
C GLU A 107 -5.79 6.45 11.17
N GLY A 108 -5.69 7.61 10.51
CA GLY A 108 -5.61 8.92 11.16
C GLY A 108 -6.88 9.76 11.14
N GLY A 109 -8.00 9.21 10.68
CA GLY A 109 -9.19 9.97 10.31
C GLY A 109 -9.09 10.59 8.92
N MET A 110 -10.13 11.32 8.52
CA MET A 110 -10.24 11.96 7.20
C MET A 110 -10.11 13.47 7.33
N LEU A 111 -9.25 14.07 6.51
CA LEU A 111 -9.20 15.52 6.36
C LEU A 111 -10.30 15.97 5.38
N PRO A 112 -11.07 17.03 5.68
CA PRO A 112 -12.03 17.60 4.73
C PRO A 112 -11.38 17.96 3.39
N GLU A 113 -10.18 18.57 3.42
CA GLU A 113 -9.45 18.97 2.21
C GLU A 113 -8.91 17.75 1.45
N GLU A 114 -8.57 16.66 2.13
CA GLU A 114 -8.23 15.41 1.43
C GLU A 114 -9.45 14.86 0.69
N ARG A 115 -10.63 14.84 1.35
CA ARG A 115 -11.85 14.33 0.73
C ARG A 115 -12.26 15.17 -0.47
N GLU A 116 -12.25 16.50 -0.33
CA GLU A 116 -12.60 17.45 -1.38
C GLU A 116 -11.71 17.30 -2.62
N ASN A 117 -10.41 17.04 -2.43
CA ASN A 117 -9.47 16.93 -3.53
C ASN A 117 -9.40 15.52 -4.15
N ALA A 118 -9.90 14.48 -3.49
CA ALA A 118 -9.85 13.11 -3.98
C ALA A 118 -11.09 12.74 -4.81
N LYS A 119 -10.88 12.20 -6.02
CA LYS A 119 -11.98 11.64 -6.82
C LYS A 119 -12.45 10.28 -6.31
N ILE A 120 -11.50 9.41 -5.94
CA ILE A 120 -11.75 8.10 -5.34
C ILE A 120 -10.93 8.03 -4.05
N LEU A 121 -11.62 7.91 -2.91
CA LEU A 121 -11.01 7.83 -1.59
C LEU A 121 -11.47 6.57 -0.85
N PHE A 122 -10.53 5.73 -0.45
CA PHE A 122 -10.78 4.66 0.51
C PHE A 122 -10.67 5.18 1.94
N ALA A 123 -11.67 4.89 2.77
CA ALA A 123 -11.58 5.10 4.21
C ALA A 123 -10.99 3.85 4.88
N GLN A 124 -9.90 4.02 5.63
CA GLN A 124 -9.36 2.93 6.43
C GLN A 124 -10.18 2.72 7.71
N TYR A 125 -10.56 1.47 7.95
CA TYR A 125 -11.20 0.99 9.16
C TYR A 125 -10.19 0.13 9.95
N ALA A 126 -9.49 0.76 10.89
CA ALA A 126 -8.40 0.16 11.67
C ALA A 126 -8.78 -0.02 13.15
N SER A 127 -8.04 -0.86 13.87
CA SER A 127 -8.31 -1.25 15.27
C SER A 127 -8.52 -0.08 16.24
N GLY A 128 -7.83 1.05 16.06
CA GLY A 128 -7.94 2.22 16.94
C GLY A 128 -9.19 3.08 16.75
N ARG A 129 -9.95 2.90 15.65
CA ARG A 129 -11.17 3.67 15.32
C ARG A 129 -11.04 5.20 15.40
N PHE A 130 -9.83 5.72 15.22
CA PHE A 130 -9.58 7.16 15.27
C PHE A 130 -10.36 7.91 14.19
N GLY A 131 -11.26 8.80 14.62
CA GLY A 131 -12.10 9.59 13.72
C GLY A 131 -13.13 8.78 12.91
N VAL A 132 -13.39 7.52 13.29
CA VAL A 132 -14.31 6.64 12.56
C VAL A 132 -15.73 6.78 13.13
N ASN A 133 -16.63 7.38 12.36
CA ASN A 133 -18.07 7.41 12.60
C ASN A 133 -18.82 7.06 11.29
N GLU A 134 -20.16 7.08 11.32
CA GLU A 134 -20.95 6.78 10.11
C GLU A 134 -20.66 7.75 8.96
N ASP A 135 -20.54 9.05 9.23
CA ASP A 135 -20.27 10.06 8.19
C ASP A 135 -18.91 9.82 7.51
N TYR A 136 -17.90 9.44 8.29
CA TYR A 136 -16.58 9.03 7.78
C TYR A 136 -16.70 7.81 6.86
N ILE A 137 -17.49 6.80 7.23
CA ILE A 137 -17.67 5.59 6.43
C ILE A 137 -18.46 5.90 5.15
N LYS A 138 -19.55 6.66 5.25
CA LYS A 138 -20.44 7.00 4.13
C LYS A 138 -19.78 7.93 3.11
N SER A 139 -18.90 8.83 3.55
CA SER A 139 -18.23 9.82 2.69
C SER A 139 -17.13 9.25 1.78
N ALA A 140 -16.62 8.05 2.07
CA ALA A 140 -15.61 7.37 1.24
C ALA A 140 -16.23 6.60 0.07
N ASP A 141 -15.43 6.29 -0.95
CA ASP A 141 -15.85 5.53 -2.15
C ASP A 141 -15.65 4.02 -2.00
N GLY A 142 -14.91 3.61 -0.97
CA GLY A 142 -14.73 2.22 -0.55
C GLY A 142 -14.10 2.16 0.84
N ILE A 143 -14.13 0.99 1.49
CA ILE A 143 -13.62 0.80 2.85
C ILE A 143 -12.49 -0.22 2.85
N GLU A 144 -11.40 0.08 3.56
CA GLU A 144 -10.30 -0.87 3.80
C GLU A 144 -10.25 -1.27 5.28
N ILE A 145 -10.66 -2.50 5.59
CA ILE A 145 -10.49 -3.10 6.92
C ILE A 145 -9.02 -3.51 7.06
N LYS A 146 -8.28 -2.79 7.91
CA LYS A 146 -6.86 -3.04 8.14
C LYS A 146 -6.66 -4.04 9.28
N ILE A 147 -6.46 -5.31 8.93
CA ILE A 147 -6.01 -6.34 9.88
C ILE A 147 -4.51 -6.21 10.13
N GLY A 148 -3.71 -5.92 9.09
CA GLY A 148 -2.27 -5.80 9.19
C GLY A 148 -1.63 -4.89 8.14
N GLN A 149 -0.32 -4.71 8.25
CA GLN A 149 0.50 -4.00 7.26
C GLN A 149 1.93 -4.57 7.25
N GLY A 150 2.64 -4.43 6.13
CA GLY A 150 3.99 -4.99 5.97
C GLY A 150 5.07 -4.37 6.86
N GLY A 151 4.95 -3.10 7.24
CA GLY A 151 5.96 -2.42 8.06
C GLY A 151 5.95 -2.80 9.56
N LYS A 152 4.90 -3.48 10.02
CA LYS A 152 4.75 -3.97 11.40
C LYS A 152 3.57 -4.97 11.53
N PRO A 153 3.63 -6.11 10.85
CA PRO A 153 2.56 -7.11 10.96
C PRO A 153 2.42 -7.59 12.41
N GLY A 154 1.20 -7.79 12.89
CA GLY A 154 0.92 -8.16 14.28
C GLY A 154 0.97 -7.00 15.30
N GLN A 155 1.12 -5.74 14.85
CA GLN A 155 1.02 -4.56 15.72
C GLN A 155 0.09 -3.49 15.15
N GLY A 156 -0.51 -2.70 16.05
CA GLY A 156 -1.35 -1.56 15.71
C GLY A 156 -0.56 -0.31 15.31
N GLY A 157 -1.30 0.73 14.92
CA GLY A 157 -0.79 2.08 14.64
C GLY A 157 0.05 2.67 15.79
N LEU A 158 1.02 3.53 15.43
CA LEU A 158 1.88 4.24 16.38
C LEU A 158 2.07 5.66 15.88
N LEU A 159 1.68 6.65 16.69
CA LEU A 159 1.96 8.06 16.46
C LEU A 159 2.58 8.66 17.72
N SER A 160 3.75 9.27 17.58
CA SER A 160 4.42 9.96 18.69
C SER A 160 3.58 11.15 19.17
N LYS A 161 3.55 11.39 20.48
CA LYS A 161 2.92 12.54 21.13
C LYS A 161 3.37 13.88 20.53
N ASP A 162 4.64 13.96 20.11
CA ASP A 162 5.22 15.16 19.50
C ASP A 162 4.59 15.50 18.14
N LYS A 163 3.81 14.55 17.57
CA LYS A 163 3.06 14.72 16.34
C LYS A 163 1.56 14.84 16.58
N VAL A 164 1.08 14.83 17.82
CA VAL A 164 -0.34 15.00 18.15
C VAL A 164 -0.60 16.49 18.34
N THR A 165 -0.89 17.18 17.24
CA THR A 165 -1.36 18.57 17.26
C THR A 165 -2.83 18.64 17.66
N GLU A 166 -3.33 19.83 17.98
CA GLU A 166 -4.76 20.06 18.23
C GLU A 166 -5.64 19.63 17.05
N GLU A 167 -5.21 19.92 15.81
CA GLU A 167 -5.89 19.47 14.59
C GLU A 167 -5.98 17.93 14.53
N ILE A 168 -4.89 17.22 14.85
CA ILE A 168 -4.86 15.75 14.86
C ILE A 168 -5.71 15.19 15.99
N ALA A 169 -5.63 15.77 17.18
CA ALA A 169 -6.43 15.39 18.33
C ALA A 169 -7.93 15.48 18.02
N LYS A 170 -8.34 16.59 17.38
CA LYS A 170 -9.71 16.81 16.92
C LYS A 170 -10.14 15.79 15.87
N VAL A 171 -9.35 15.60 14.81
CA VAL A 171 -9.67 14.65 13.72
C VAL A 171 -9.77 13.21 14.24
N ARG A 172 -8.92 12.84 15.19
CA ARG A 172 -8.88 11.46 15.73
C ARG A 172 -9.81 11.22 16.91
N ASN A 173 -10.40 12.28 17.46
CA ASN A 173 -11.17 12.26 18.71
C ASN A 173 -10.35 11.69 19.89
N ILE A 174 -9.17 12.27 20.13
CA ILE A 174 -8.24 11.87 21.21
C ILE A 174 -7.71 13.10 21.96
N SER A 175 -7.14 12.88 23.14
CA SER A 175 -6.43 13.92 23.89
C SER A 175 -5.01 14.15 23.37
N MET A 176 -4.48 15.37 23.57
CA MET A 176 -3.08 15.69 23.32
C MET A 176 -2.17 15.24 24.47
N GLY A 177 -0.87 15.16 24.21
CA GLY A 177 0.17 14.98 25.24
C GLY A 177 0.69 13.55 25.42
N GLU A 178 0.07 12.57 24.78
CA GLU A 178 0.42 11.15 24.91
C GLU A 178 0.69 10.48 23.56
N ASP A 179 1.48 9.41 23.59
CA ASP A 179 1.73 8.59 22.41
C ASP A 179 0.44 7.82 22.07
N VAL A 180 0.09 7.79 20.78
CA VAL A 180 -1.14 7.14 20.31
C VAL A 180 -0.80 5.75 19.80
N HIS A 181 -1.34 4.75 20.48
CA HIS A 181 -1.18 3.34 20.16
C HIS A 181 -2.52 2.73 19.78
N SER A 182 -2.61 2.11 18.59
CA SER A 182 -3.77 1.27 18.27
C SER A 182 -3.58 -0.13 18.86
N PRO A 183 -4.66 -0.82 19.27
CA PRO A 183 -4.60 -2.24 19.58
C PRO A 183 -4.08 -3.07 18.38
N PRO A 184 -3.42 -4.22 18.61
CA PRO A 184 -2.92 -5.07 17.54
C PRO A 184 -4.05 -5.79 16.77
N ALA A 185 -5.20 -6.01 17.40
CA ALA A 185 -6.39 -6.63 16.81
C ALA A 185 -7.60 -5.70 16.90
N HIS A 186 -8.59 -5.92 16.05
CA HIS A 186 -9.86 -5.22 16.13
C HIS A 186 -10.61 -5.65 17.41
N PRO A 187 -11.08 -4.71 18.25
CA PRO A 187 -11.73 -5.04 19.52
C PRO A 187 -13.12 -5.69 19.36
N ASP A 188 -13.64 -5.75 18.14
CA ASP A 188 -14.96 -6.26 17.77
C ASP A 188 -14.90 -7.37 16.71
N ILE A 189 -13.71 -7.93 16.43
CA ILE A 189 -13.52 -9.01 15.46
C ILE A 189 -12.65 -10.10 16.11
N PHE A 190 -13.29 -11.12 16.68
CA PHE A 190 -12.63 -12.21 17.38
C PHE A 190 -12.63 -13.52 16.57
N SER A 191 -13.48 -13.60 15.56
CA SER A 191 -13.65 -14.76 14.68
C SER A 191 -13.84 -14.33 13.22
N ILE A 192 -13.75 -15.30 12.31
CA ILE A 192 -14.05 -15.07 10.89
C ILE A 192 -15.53 -14.74 10.66
N ASP A 193 -16.42 -15.24 11.50
CA ASP A 193 -17.84 -14.88 11.44
C ASP A 193 -18.05 -13.42 11.84
N ASP A 194 -17.30 -12.90 12.81
CA ASP A 194 -17.34 -11.47 13.15
C ASP A 194 -16.78 -10.61 12.02
N LEU A 195 -15.70 -11.06 11.36
CA LEU A 195 -15.15 -10.36 10.20
C LEU A 195 -16.16 -10.35 9.04
N LYS A 196 -16.84 -11.47 8.79
CA LYS A 196 -17.91 -11.57 7.78
C LYS A 196 -19.07 -10.62 8.11
N LYS A 197 -19.54 -10.62 9.37
CA LYS A 197 -20.57 -9.68 9.83
C LYS A 197 -20.12 -8.23 9.66
N LYS A 198 -18.84 -7.93 9.93
CA LYS A 198 -18.28 -6.59 9.77
C LYS A 198 -18.24 -6.15 8.30
N VAL A 199 -17.78 -7.02 7.40
CA VAL A 199 -17.80 -6.78 5.96
C VAL A 199 -19.22 -6.51 5.48
N LYS A 200 -20.18 -7.35 5.89
CA LYS A 200 -21.60 -7.17 5.55
C LYS A 200 -22.14 -5.83 6.06
N TRP A 201 -21.92 -5.51 7.33
CA TRP A 201 -22.37 -4.25 7.94
C TRP A 201 -21.78 -3.03 7.24
N LEU A 202 -20.48 -3.02 6.97
CA LEU A 202 -19.84 -1.91 6.23
C LEU A 202 -20.43 -1.77 4.83
N ARG A 203 -20.59 -2.88 4.12
CA ARG A 203 -21.17 -2.90 2.76
C ARG A 203 -22.60 -2.37 2.75
N GLU A 204 -23.42 -2.74 3.72
CA GLU A 204 -24.80 -2.24 3.86
C GLU A 204 -24.81 -0.74 4.19
N LEU A 205 -23.98 -0.32 5.14
CA LEU A 205 -23.86 1.08 5.55
C LEU A 205 -23.38 1.99 4.41
N THR A 206 -22.60 1.46 3.48
CA THR A 206 -22.09 2.16 2.30
C THR A 206 -22.88 1.88 1.03
N GLU A 207 -24.08 1.28 1.11
CA GLU A 207 -24.93 1.01 -0.06
C GLU A 207 -24.25 0.19 -1.17
N GLY A 208 -23.33 -0.70 -0.78
CA GLY A 208 -22.65 -1.64 -1.67
C GLY A 208 -21.34 -1.18 -2.30
N LYS A 209 -20.69 -0.14 -1.74
CA LYS A 209 -19.29 0.22 -2.05
C LYS A 209 -18.31 -0.94 -1.74
N PRO A 210 -17.15 -1.03 -2.44
CA PRO A 210 -16.20 -2.12 -2.25
C PRO A 210 -15.60 -2.17 -0.84
N ILE A 211 -15.44 -3.38 -0.31
CA ILE A 211 -14.76 -3.66 0.95
C ILE A 211 -13.44 -4.40 0.69
N ILE A 212 -12.33 -3.82 1.13
CA ILE A 212 -10.99 -4.41 1.10
C ILE A 212 -10.68 -4.99 2.49
N ILE A 213 -10.16 -6.22 2.55
CA ILE A 213 -9.47 -6.74 3.74
C ILE A 213 -7.97 -6.66 3.49
N LYS A 214 -7.27 -5.88 4.31
CA LYS A 214 -5.82 -5.67 4.20
C LYS A 214 -5.05 -6.47 5.24
N LEU A 215 -4.11 -7.28 4.76
CA LEU A 215 -3.25 -8.19 5.53
C LEU A 215 -1.79 -7.76 5.44
N GLY A 216 -1.03 -7.98 6.51
CA GLY A 216 0.43 -8.03 6.42
C GLY A 216 0.86 -9.45 6.05
N ALA A 217 1.82 -9.61 5.15
CA ALA A 217 2.21 -10.92 4.65
C ALA A 217 2.94 -11.74 5.73
N GLY A 218 2.20 -12.60 6.45
CA GLY A 218 2.73 -13.59 7.38
C GLY A 218 2.39 -15.00 6.90
N ASP A 219 1.39 -15.63 7.53
CA ASP A 219 0.82 -16.90 7.08
C ASP A 219 -0.21 -16.68 5.96
N VAL A 220 0.31 -16.22 4.81
CA VAL A 220 -0.51 -15.74 3.69
C VAL A 220 -1.54 -16.77 3.23
N GLU A 221 -1.19 -18.06 3.14
CA GLU A 221 -2.11 -19.07 2.62
C GLU A 221 -3.33 -19.25 3.54
N ASN A 222 -3.11 -19.31 4.87
CA ASN A 222 -4.19 -19.45 5.83
C ASN A 222 -4.99 -18.16 6.00
N ASP A 223 -4.33 -17.01 6.11
CA ASP A 223 -5.00 -15.72 6.28
C ASP A 223 -5.87 -15.38 5.06
N VAL A 224 -5.39 -15.63 3.84
CA VAL A 224 -6.18 -15.42 2.62
C VAL A 224 -7.36 -16.39 2.55
N LYS A 225 -7.16 -17.66 2.93
CA LYS A 225 -8.25 -18.64 2.98
C LYS A 225 -9.36 -18.21 3.93
N LEU A 226 -9.00 -17.63 5.08
CA LEU A 226 -9.96 -17.11 6.06
C LEU A 226 -10.61 -15.80 5.58
N ALA A 227 -9.83 -14.88 5.00
CA ALA A 227 -10.35 -13.64 4.44
C ALA A 227 -11.39 -13.90 3.33
N LEU A 228 -11.18 -14.90 2.47
CA LEU A 228 -12.16 -15.30 1.45
C LEU A 228 -13.52 -15.69 2.07
N LYS A 229 -13.54 -16.33 3.24
CA LYS A 229 -14.78 -16.70 3.95
C LYS A 229 -15.53 -15.49 4.51
N ALA A 230 -14.83 -14.38 4.75
CA ALA A 230 -15.45 -13.12 5.15
C ALA A 230 -16.08 -12.35 3.96
N GLU A 231 -15.94 -12.87 2.74
CA GLU A 231 -16.56 -12.35 1.52
C GLU A 231 -16.30 -10.86 1.27
N PRO A 232 -15.03 -10.37 1.34
CA PRO A 232 -14.70 -9.04 0.88
C PRO A 232 -14.84 -8.97 -0.65
N ASP A 233 -14.78 -7.76 -1.18
CA ASP A 233 -14.68 -7.51 -2.62
C ASP A 233 -13.21 -7.63 -3.08
N VAL A 234 -12.27 -7.33 -2.19
CA VAL A 234 -10.83 -7.27 -2.47
C VAL A 234 -10.03 -7.80 -1.27
N ILE A 235 -8.95 -8.51 -1.54
CA ILE A 235 -7.92 -8.84 -0.55
C ILE A 235 -6.65 -8.07 -0.90
N ALA A 236 -6.15 -7.28 0.04
CA ALA A 236 -4.90 -6.56 -0.09
C ALA A 236 -3.81 -7.20 0.78
N ILE A 237 -2.61 -7.40 0.23
CA ILE A 237 -1.48 -8.01 0.94
C ILE A 237 -0.25 -7.14 0.84
N ASP A 238 0.22 -6.64 1.99
CA ASP A 238 1.47 -5.90 2.09
C ASP A 238 2.61 -6.85 2.51
N GLY A 239 3.58 -7.06 1.63
CA GLY A 239 4.83 -7.77 1.95
C GLY A 239 5.71 -7.02 2.96
N MET A 240 6.71 -7.72 3.51
CA MET A 240 7.63 -7.20 4.53
C MET A 240 8.37 -5.91 4.13
N GLU A 241 8.44 -5.63 2.83
CA GLU A 241 8.99 -4.41 2.25
C GLU A 241 8.08 -3.18 2.43
N GLY A 242 6.93 -3.35 3.08
CA GLY A 242 6.01 -2.28 3.47
C GLY A 242 6.67 -1.19 4.32
N GLY A 243 6.20 0.04 4.16
CA GLY A 243 6.69 1.19 4.91
C GLY A 243 5.90 1.45 6.19
N THR A 244 6.47 2.25 7.09
CA THR A 244 5.76 2.82 8.25
C THR A 244 6.33 4.18 8.64
N GLY A 245 5.47 5.03 9.22
CA GLY A 245 5.90 6.27 9.88
C GLY A 245 6.63 6.00 11.20
N ALA A 246 6.24 4.93 11.91
CA ALA A 246 6.86 4.52 13.17
C ALA A 246 6.60 3.03 13.45
N ALA A 247 7.68 2.28 13.68
CA ALA A 247 7.65 0.93 14.23
C ALA A 247 8.96 0.62 14.97
N PRO A 248 8.96 -0.30 15.94
CA PRO A 248 10.18 -0.93 16.43
C PRO A 248 10.94 -1.58 15.25
N ARG A 249 12.26 -1.40 15.18
CA ARG A 249 13.07 -1.90 14.04
C ARG A 249 12.95 -3.40 13.81
N ILE A 250 12.79 -4.18 14.87
CA ILE A 250 12.57 -5.63 14.76
C ILE A 250 11.35 -5.95 13.89
N MET A 251 10.27 -5.16 14.00
CA MET A 251 9.06 -5.36 13.19
C MET A 251 9.26 -5.05 11.71
N LEU A 252 10.20 -4.16 11.39
CA LEU A 252 10.54 -3.81 10.00
C LEU A 252 11.45 -4.85 9.35
N ASP A 253 12.37 -5.42 10.13
CA ASP A 253 13.46 -6.24 9.60
C ASP A 253 13.20 -7.75 9.76
N ASP A 254 12.43 -8.19 10.75
CA ASP A 254 12.35 -9.59 11.16
C ASP A 254 10.93 -10.20 11.10
N PHE A 255 9.92 -9.44 10.72
CA PHE A 255 8.54 -9.93 10.62
C PHE A 255 7.95 -9.80 9.22
N GLY A 256 7.29 -10.88 8.79
CA GLY A 256 6.62 -10.99 7.50
C GLY A 256 7.46 -11.66 6.40
N ILE A 257 6.85 -11.88 5.24
CA ILE A 257 7.48 -12.48 4.06
C ILE A 257 7.54 -11.51 2.87
N PRO A 258 8.46 -11.72 1.90
CA PRO A 258 8.61 -10.86 0.74
C PRO A 258 7.33 -10.74 -0.11
N THR A 259 7.05 -9.53 -0.62
CA THR A 259 5.87 -9.25 -1.49
C THR A 259 5.76 -10.25 -2.63
N LEU A 260 6.88 -10.56 -3.30
CA LEU A 260 6.91 -11.50 -4.43
C LEU A 260 6.42 -12.91 -4.04
N ALA A 261 6.84 -13.42 -2.88
CA ALA A 261 6.36 -14.71 -2.37
C ALA A 261 4.88 -14.64 -1.94
N ALA A 262 4.48 -13.51 -1.34
CA ALA A 262 3.12 -13.28 -0.90
C ALA A 262 2.11 -13.28 -2.06
N ILE A 263 2.43 -12.68 -3.21
CA ILE A 263 1.60 -12.70 -4.42
C ILE A 263 1.27 -14.13 -4.82
N VAL A 264 2.31 -14.96 -4.97
CA VAL A 264 2.17 -16.33 -5.48
C VAL A 264 1.39 -17.21 -4.51
N LYS A 265 1.66 -17.10 -3.20
CA LYS A 265 0.91 -17.80 -2.16
C LYS A 265 -0.57 -17.40 -2.14
N ALA A 266 -0.86 -16.11 -2.19
CA ALA A 266 -2.23 -15.60 -2.18
C ALA A 266 -3.01 -16.04 -3.42
N ARG A 267 -2.44 -15.84 -4.61
CA ARG A 267 -3.10 -16.20 -5.86
C ARG A 267 -3.37 -17.71 -5.96
N LYS A 268 -2.47 -18.55 -5.45
CA LYS A 268 -2.66 -20.00 -5.37
C LYS A 268 -3.92 -20.36 -4.55
N VAL A 269 -4.14 -19.69 -3.41
CA VAL A 269 -5.32 -19.93 -2.56
C VAL A 269 -6.60 -19.35 -3.17
N MET A 270 -6.51 -18.15 -3.75
CA MET A 270 -7.66 -17.48 -4.37
C MET A 270 -8.13 -18.16 -5.66
N GLY A 271 -7.21 -18.77 -6.41
CA GLY A 271 -7.42 -19.28 -7.76
C GLY A 271 -7.46 -18.17 -8.82
N HIS A 272 -7.22 -18.56 -10.08
CA HIS A 272 -7.22 -17.63 -11.22
C HIS A 272 -8.61 -17.06 -11.56
N LYS A 273 -9.68 -17.76 -11.18
CA LYS A 273 -11.07 -17.32 -11.40
C LYS A 273 -11.71 -16.77 -10.12
N SER A 274 -10.89 -16.25 -9.19
CA SER A 274 -11.39 -15.71 -7.92
C SER A 274 -12.38 -14.57 -8.16
N LYS A 275 -13.44 -14.52 -7.34
CA LYS A 275 -14.37 -13.40 -7.34
C LYS A 275 -13.74 -12.14 -6.75
N GLN A 276 -12.80 -12.30 -5.83
CA GLN A 276 -12.09 -11.21 -5.19
C GLN A 276 -10.93 -10.72 -6.05
N ASP A 277 -10.68 -9.43 -6.01
CA ASP A 277 -9.47 -8.82 -6.57
C ASP A 277 -8.32 -8.95 -5.56
N LEU A 278 -7.09 -9.09 -6.05
CA LEU A 278 -5.85 -9.15 -5.27
C LEU A 278 -5.03 -7.88 -5.49
N ILE A 279 -4.93 -7.06 -4.45
CA ILE A 279 -4.02 -5.91 -4.44
C ILE A 279 -2.76 -6.28 -3.66
N VAL A 280 -1.59 -5.93 -4.16
CA VAL A 280 -0.32 -6.20 -3.45
C VAL A 280 0.51 -4.95 -3.23
N GLY A 281 1.12 -4.87 -2.05
CA GLY A 281 1.97 -3.76 -1.64
C GLY A 281 3.28 -4.23 -1.04
N GLY A 282 4.19 -3.27 -0.81
CA GLY A 282 5.53 -3.53 -0.31
C GLY A 282 6.55 -3.69 -1.44
N GLY A 283 7.66 -2.94 -1.36
CA GLY A 283 8.81 -3.13 -2.26
C GLY A 283 8.66 -2.66 -3.71
N ILE A 284 7.45 -2.34 -4.20
CA ILE A 284 7.19 -1.90 -5.58
C ILE A 284 7.65 -0.45 -5.78
N ASN A 285 8.58 -0.20 -6.70
CA ASN A 285 9.22 1.12 -6.88
C ASN A 285 9.27 1.65 -8.32
N LYS A 286 9.06 0.81 -9.34
CA LYS A 286 9.18 1.15 -10.77
C LYS A 286 8.15 0.37 -11.59
N GLY A 287 7.87 0.78 -12.83
CA GLY A 287 6.87 0.14 -13.68
C GLY A 287 7.15 -1.35 -13.94
N ALA A 288 8.42 -1.74 -14.06
CA ALA A 288 8.79 -3.15 -14.16
C ALA A 288 8.35 -4.00 -12.96
N ASP A 289 8.39 -3.45 -11.73
CA ASP A 289 7.92 -4.18 -10.53
C ASP A 289 6.40 -4.37 -10.59
N ILE A 290 5.69 -3.37 -11.10
CA ILE A 290 4.23 -3.38 -11.26
C ILE A 290 3.83 -4.46 -12.27
N ALA A 291 4.44 -4.43 -13.46
CA ALA A 291 4.17 -5.41 -14.51
C ALA A 291 4.49 -6.84 -14.06
N LYS A 292 5.59 -7.04 -13.30
CA LYS A 292 5.93 -8.35 -12.72
C LYS A 292 4.93 -8.79 -11.65
N ALA A 293 4.44 -7.86 -10.82
CA ALA A 293 3.40 -8.17 -9.85
C ALA A 293 2.09 -8.61 -10.53
N LEU A 294 1.69 -7.94 -11.61
CA LEU A 294 0.53 -8.32 -12.43
C LEU A 294 0.74 -9.72 -13.03
N ALA A 295 1.89 -9.96 -13.68
CA ALA A 295 2.25 -11.26 -14.26
C ALA A 295 2.26 -12.41 -13.25
N LEU A 296 2.66 -12.14 -12.00
CA LEU A 296 2.62 -13.13 -10.90
C LEU A 296 1.20 -13.37 -10.35
N GLY A 297 0.24 -12.53 -10.74
CA GLY A 297 -1.18 -12.69 -10.46
C GLY A 297 -1.79 -11.63 -9.55
N ALA A 298 -1.20 -10.45 -9.38
CA ALA A 298 -1.91 -9.32 -8.76
C ALA A 298 -2.89 -8.70 -9.78
N ASP A 299 -4.02 -8.17 -9.31
CA ASP A 299 -4.95 -7.38 -10.13
C ASP A 299 -4.61 -5.88 -10.08
N ALA A 300 -3.97 -5.42 -9.00
CA ALA A 300 -3.43 -4.07 -8.88
C ALA A 300 -2.33 -4.00 -7.81
N VAL A 301 -1.65 -2.86 -7.71
CA VAL A 301 -0.57 -2.65 -6.74
C VAL A 301 -0.76 -1.41 -5.88
N TYR A 302 -0.21 -1.46 -4.66
CA TYR A 302 -0.05 -0.32 -3.79
C TYR A 302 1.35 0.27 -3.86
N MET A 303 1.43 1.57 -4.15
CA MET A 303 2.68 2.35 -4.12
C MET A 303 2.59 3.48 -3.09
N ALA A 304 3.42 3.42 -2.04
CA ALA A 304 3.50 4.45 -1.00
C ALA A 304 4.86 5.14 -0.98
N PHE A 305 5.89 4.41 -0.56
CA PHE A 305 7.21 4.99 -0.29
C PHE A 305 7.82 5.73 -1.48
N PRO A 306 7.77 5.19 -2.73
CA PRO A 306 8.23 5.91 -3.91
C PRO A 306 7.51 7.25 -4.15
N LEU A 307 6.23 7.35 -3.78
CA LEU A 307 5.48 8.61 -3.89
C LEU A 307 5.99 9.65 -2.88
N LEU A 308 6.40 9.20 -1.69
CA LEU A 308 7.06 10.10 -0.73
C LEU A 308 8.41 10.57 -1.27
N ILE A 309 9.18 9.69 -1.94
CA ILE A 309 10.45 10.05 -2.59
C ILE A 309 10.20 11.05 -3.73
N SER A 310 9.19 10.84 -4.57
CA SER A 310 8.87 11.77 -5.67
C SER A 310 8.47 13.16 -5.16
N MET A 311 7.83 13.25 -3.98
CA MET A 311 7.56 14.53 -3.30
C MET A 311 8.81 15.18 -2.70
N GLY A 312 9.94 14.47 -2.63
CA GLY A 312 11.22 14.98 -2.14
C GLY A 312 11.75 14.31 -0.87
N CYS A 313 11.15 13.20 -0.40
CA CYS A 313 11.69 12.48 0.77
C CYS A 313 13.14 12.05 0.53
N ILE A 314 14.04 12.46 1.42
CA ILE A 314 15.48 12.14 1.38
C ILE A 314 15.83 10.84 2.13
N TYR A 315 14.84 10.00 2.44
CA TYR A 315 15.01 8.72 3.14
C TYR A 315 15.77 8.78 4.48
N CYS A 316 15.61 9.86 5.26
CA CYS A 316 16.33 10.03 6.54
C CYS A 316 15.91 9.04 7.67
N LYS A 317 14.84 8.26 7.48
CA LYS A 317 14.27 7.29 8.46
C LYS A 317 13.84 7.89 9.82
N GLN A 318 13.62 9.21 9.88
CA GLN A 318 13.23 9.95 11.10
C GLN A 318 11.74 10.33 11.14
N CYS A 319 10.88 9.68 10.34
CA CYS A 319 9.45 9.98 10.25
C CYS A 319 8.72 9.92 11.60
N ASN A 320 9.20 9.07 12.51
CA ASN A 320 8.68 8.90 13.86
C ASN A 320 8.98 10.09 14.78
N LYS A 321 10.03 10.88 14.49
CA LYS A 321 10.42 12.04 15.30
C LYS A 321 9.63 13.31 15.01
N GLY A 322 8.85 13.33 13.92
CA GLY A 322 8.14 14.53 13.49
C GLY A 322 9.06 15.67 13.05
N LYS A 323 10.31 15.38 12.63
CA LYS A 323 11.30 16.39 12.21
C LYS A 323 11.71 16.23 10.75
N CYS A 324 10.77 15.87 9.88
CA CYS A 324 11.03 15.68 8.46
C CYS A 324 11.48 17.01 7.84
N PRO A 325 12.71 17.13 7.31
CA PRO A 325 13.21 18.39 6.77
C PRO A 325 12.48 18.83 5.49
N MET A 326 11.76 17.90 4.85
CA MET A 326 11.04 18.10 3.59
C MET A 326 9.54 18.37 3.79
N GLY A 327 9.07 18.52 5.03
CA GLY A 327 7.65 18.81 5.29
C GLY A 327 6.68 17.65 5.10
N ILE A 328 7.15 16.43 4.78
CA ILE A 328 6.29 15.28 4.43
C ILE A 328 5.76 14.53 5.65
N THR A 329 6.63 14.19 6.61
CA THR A 329 6.30 13.35 7.78
C THR A 329 6.44 14.11 9.11
N THR A 330 6.00 15.36 9.12
CA THR A 330 6.12 16.30 10.24
C THR A 330 4.79 17.02 10.50
N GLN A 331 4.60 17.47 11.73
CA GLN A 331 3.50 18.35 12.11
C GLN A 331 3.97 19.73 12.56
N ASP A 332 5.29 19.97 12.52
CA ASP A 332 5.90 21.29 12.74
C ASP A 332 5.50 22.25 11.61
N PRO A 333 4.84 23.39 11.90
CA PRO A 333 4.39 24.34 10.90
C PRO A 333 5.51 24.89 10.01
N GLU A 334 6.70 25.15 10.54
CA GLU A 334 7.83 25.70 9.78
C GLU A 334 8.40 24.66 8.82
N LEU A 335 8.42 23.39 9.23
CA LEU A 335 8.82 22.31 8.33
C LEU A 335 7.74 22.01 7.28
N ARG A 336 6.44 22.08 7.64
CA ARG A 336 5.32 21.87 6.71
C ARG A 336 5.31 22.88 5.58
N LYS A 337 5.64 24.15 5.84
CA LYS A 337 5.78 25.21 4.81
C LYS A 337 6.74 24.86 3.67
N LYS A 338 7.69 23.95 3.91
CA LYS A 338 8.66 23.51 2.89
C LYS A 338 8.05 22.60 1.83
N LEU A 339 6.87 22.02 2.06
CA LEU A 339 6.20 21.14 1.11
C LEU A 339 5.15 21.91 0.31
N ASN A 340 5.48 22.30 -0.92
CA ASN A 340 4.51 22.90 -1.83
C ASN A 340 3.54 21.82 -2.35
N ILE A 341 2.24 21.99 -2.09
CA ILE A 341 1.20 21.02 -2.44
C ILE A 341 1.14 20.75 -3.95
N ASN A 342 1.09 21.80 -4.76
CA ASN A 342 0.87 21.67 -6.21
C ASN A 342 2.10 21.08 -6.91
N GLU A 343 3.31 21.52 -6.51
CA GLU A 343 4.55 20.94 -7.02
C GLU A 343 4.68 19.46 -6.63
N SER A 344 4.35 19.13 -5.39
CA SER A 344 4.37 17.74 -4.89
C SER A 344 3.38 16.86 -5.65
N ALA A 345 2.15 17.35 -5.85
CA ALA A 345 1.14 16.65 -6.65
C ALA A 345 1.62 16.41 -8.08
N LYS A 346 2.20 17.44 -8.73
CA LYS A 346 2.78 17.32 -10.08
C LYS A 346 3.91 16.28 -10.14
N LYS A 347 4.80 16.24 -9.15
CA LYS A 347 5.87 15.24 -9.10
C LYS A 347 5.33 13.81 -8.92
N VAL A 348 4.34 13.62 -8.05
CA VAL A 348 3.64 12.33 -7.89
C VAL A 348 2.97 11.91 -9.20
N MET A 349 2.28 12.84 -9.87
CA MET A 349 1.64 12.59 -11.17
C MET A 349 2.65 12.14 -12.22
N ASN A 350 3.75 12.88 -12.39
CA ASN A 350 4.79 12.56 -13.36
C ASN A 350 5.40 11.18 -13.11
N PHE A 351 5.66 10.86 -11.84
CA PHE A 351 6.23 9.57 -11.46
C PHE A 351 5.27 8.39 -11.73
N LEU A 352 3.99 8.52 -11.35
CA LEU A 352 3.01 7.47 -11.62
C LEU A 352 2.71 7.32 -13.11
N ASN A 353 2.65 8.41 -13.87
CA ASN A 353 2.54 8.37 -15.33
C ASN A 353 3.72 7.62 -15.96
N ALA A 354 4.95 7.94 -15.57
CA ALA A 354 6.15 7.24 -16.05
C ALA A 354 6.08 5.73 -15.73
N CYS A 355 5.69 5.37 -14.51
CA CYS A 355 5.50 3.96 -14.15
C CYS A 355 4.42 3.29 -15.00
N ASN A 356 3.29 3.96 -15.26
CA ASN A 356 2.22 3.40 -16.08
C ASN A 356 2.64 3.21 -17.54
N GLU A 357 3.39 4.15 -18.11
CA GLU A 357 3.95 4.00 -19.46
C GLU A 357 4.95 2.84 -19.55
N GLU A 358 5.80 2.63 -18.53
CA GLU A 358 6.68 1.45 -18.44
C GLU A 358 5.88 0.13 -18.42
N VAL A 359 4.75 0.08 -17.72
CA VAL A 359 3.86 -1.10 -17.69
C VAL A 359 3.24 -1.34 -19.07
N LYS A 360 2.77 -0.30 -19.75
CA LYS A 360 2.21 -0.39 -21.11
C LYS A 360 3.26 -0.88 -22.11
N MET A 361 4.47 -0.31 -22.09
CA MET A 361 5.59 -0.74 -22.93
C MET A 361 5.90 -2.22 -22.71
N THR A 362 5.86 -2.67 -21.45
CA THR A 362 6.10 -4.07 -21.09
C THR A 362 5.04 -5.00 -21.67
N ALA A 363 3.76 -4.69 -21.49
CA ALA A 363 2.66 -5.49 -22.05
C ALA A 363 2.75 -5.55 -23.58
N ALA A 364 2.99 -4.40 -24.24
CA ALA A 364 3.15 -4.34 -25.69
C ALA A 364 4.33 -5.17 -26.19
N ALA A 365 5.47 -5.12 -25.50
CA ALA A 365 6.65 -5.93 -25.80
C ALA A 365 6.39 -7.43 -25.61
N CYS A 366 5.48 -7.83 -24.71
CA CYS A 366 4.99 -9.21 -24.55
C CYS A 366 3.83 -9.55 -25.51
N GLY A 367 3.50 -8.66 -26.45
CA GLY A 367 2.44 -8.86 -27.43
C GLY A 367 1.03 -8.81 -26.82
N LYS A 368 0.83 -8.04 -25.76
CA LYS A 368 -0.44 -7.91 -25.01
C LYS A 368 -0.98 -6.50 -25.14
N GLU A 369 -2.28 -6.38 -25.41
CA GLU A 369 -2.96 -5.08 -25.57
C GLU A 369 -3.57 -4.61 -24.25
N ASN A 370 -3.67 -5.50 -23.26
CA ASN A 370 -4.13 -5.18 -21.93
C ASN A 370 -3.11 -5.67 -20.88
N VAL A 371 -2.76 -4.80 -19.93
CA VAL A 371 -1.76 -5.12 -18.89
C VAL A 371 -2.21 -6.25 -17.97
N HIS A 372 -3.53 -6.48 -17.84
CA HIS A 372 -4.10 -7.59 -17.08
C HIS A 372 -4.01 -8.93 -17.81
N GLU A 373 -3.56 -8.95 -19.07
CA GLU A 373 -3.22 -10.18 -19.76
C GLU A 373 -1.85 -10.69 -19.35
N LEU A 374 -0.98 -9.87 -18.73
CA LEU A 374 0.36 -10.30 -18.30
C LEU A 374 0.27 -11.52 -17.37
N ASP A 375 1.13 -12.51 -17.60
CA ASP A 375 1.11 -13.76 -16.86
C ASP A 375 2.54 -14.32 -16.65
N LYS A 376 2.64 -15.45 -15.94
CA LYS A 376 3.93 -16.08 -15.64
C LYS A 376 4.68 -16.60 -16.87
N GLU A 377 4.00 -16.85 -17.99
CA GLU A 377 4.66 -17.31 -19.23
C GLU A 377 5.46 -16.18 -19.89
N ASP A 378 5.09 -14.92 -19.64
CA ASP A 378 5.87 -13.76 -20.08
C ASP A 378 7.15 -13.57 -19.27
N LEU A 379 7.37 -14.35 -18.20
CA LEU A 379 8.51 -14.20 -17.32
C LEU A 379 9.50 -15.36 -17.44
N ARG A 380 10.78 -15.06 -17.22
CA ARG A 380 11.80 -16.03 -16.85
C ARG A 380 12.53 -15.59 -15.60
N SER A 381 12.96 -16.57 -14.83
CA SER A 381 13.78 -16.34 -13.66
C SER A 381 15.25 -16.50 -14.01
N LEU A 382 16.06 -15.54 -13.56
CA LEU A 382 17.52 -15.60 -13.66
C LEU A 382 18.16 -16.34 -12.46
N SER A 383 17.37 -16.76 -11.48
CA SER A 383 17.88 -17.46 -10.30
C SER A 383 16.98 -18.63 -9.89
N LEU A 384 17.61 -19.78 -9.62
CA LEU A 384 16.90 -21.00 -9.17
C LEU A 384 16.01 -20.72 -7.95
N ARG A 385 16.50 -19.85 -7.06
CA ARG A 385 15.76 -19.41 -5.86
C ARG A 385 14.44 -18.74 -6.21
N LEU A 386 14.43 -17.76 -7.13
CA LEU A 386 13.17 -17.11 -7.51
C LEU A 386 12.28 -18.04 -8.31
N SER A 387 12.83 -18.90 -9.16
CA SER A 387 12.07 -19.92 -9.87
C SER A 387 11.30 -20.81 -8.89
N GLN A 388 11.96 -21.33 -7.84
CA GLN A 388 11.32 -22.15 -6.80
C GLN A 388 10.26 -21.40 -6.00
N ILE A 389 10.49 -20.12 -5.68
CA ILE A 389 9.52 -19.29 -4.92
C ILE A 389 8.28 -18.98 -5.75
N THR A 390 8.47 -18.65 -7.03
CA THR A 390 7.40 -18.08 -7.87
C THR A 390 6.69 -19.10 -8.73
N GLY A 391 7.36 -20.21 -9.04
CA GLY A 391 6.98 -21.14 -10.10
C GLY A 391 7.20 -20.59 -11.51
N VAL A 392 7.93 -19.48 -11.67
CA VAL A 392 8.38 -18.99 -12.99
C VAL A 392 9.55 -19.85 -13.46
N GLU A 393 9.55 -20.22 -14.74
CA GLU A 393 10.60 -21.07 -15.34
C GLU A 393 11.98 -20.40 -15.26
N LEU A 394 13.01 -21.18 -14.92
CA LEU A 394 14.42 -20.76 -14.95
C LEU A 394 14.88 -20.64 -16.41
N VAL A 395 15.75 -19.66 -16.72
CA VAL A 395 16.42 -19.56 -18.03
C VAL A 395 17.35 -20.74 -18.35
#